data_AF-A0A7J7XGT9-F1
#
_entry.id   AF-A0A7J7XGT9-F1
#
_cell.length_a   1.000
_cell.length_b   1.000
_cell.length_c   1.000
_cell.angle_alpha   90.00
_cell.angle_beta   90.00
_cell.angle_gamma   90.00
#
_symmetry.space_group_name_H-M   'P 1'
#
loop_
_entity.id
_entity.type
_entity.pdbx_description
1 polymer ?
#
loop_
_entity_poly.entity_id
_entity_poly.type
_entity_poly.pdbx_seq_one_letter_code
_entity_poly.pdbx_strand_id
1 'polypeptide(L)'
;MDRETRVFAESHFRGLRGRLPSKVCPTPDRVDFIEKPDSFSYTDFFKSYLLPNVPCVFSSAFTEDWGSRKHWVTPSGKPDFDYLLQNYGQEEALRDCHGGLPYDVTAPEFLDSHLHPVLEVTQEAGEMVFVPSGWHHQVHNLQELCAVQQEVSEWRDTMPDWHHHCQVIMKSCSGINFEEFYQFLKVIAERRLLLVKKIGPGELQCSEDFGLGLQHTIFDISRIAEVLASVVVNPDFQRVDTSRFLPQPEDLLQQLQEALATTEPL
;
A
#
# COMPACT_ATOMS: atom_id res chain seq x y z
N MET A 1 32.10 -11.95 18.02
CA MET A 1 32.76 -11.31 16.88
C MET A 1 34.26 -11.49 17.03
N ASP A 2 34.92 -12.08 16.04
CA ASP A 2 36.37 -12.31 16.07
C ASP A 2 37.16 -11.02 15.79
N ARG A 3 38.47 -11.08 16.04
CA ARG A 3 39.38 -9.93 15.91
C ARG A 3 39.47 -9.41 14.47
N GLU A 4 39.38 -10.30 13.48
CA GLU A 4 39.50 -9.95 12.07
C GLU A 4 38.26 -9.19 11.58
N THR A 5 37.07 -9.69 11.94
CA THR A 5 35.79 -9.04 11.66
C THR A 5 35.71 -7.65 12.27
N ARG A 6 36.21 -7.48 13.50
CA ARG A 6 36.28 -6.16 14.15
C ARG A 6 37.20 -5.18 13.41
N VAL A 7 38.41 -5.63 13.02
CA VAL A 7 39.37 -4.79 12.27
C VAL A 7 38.79 -4.38 10.91
N PHE A 8 38.08 -5.28 10.25
CA PHE A 8 37.40 -5.00 8.98
C PHE A 8 36.32 -3.91 9.14
N ALA A 9 35.47 -4.04 10.17
CA ALA A 9 34.45 -3.03 10.48
C ALA A 9 35.07 -1.65 10.79
N GLU A 10 36.10 -1.62 11.63
CA GLU A 10 36.83 -0.38 11.97
C GLU A 10 37.43 0.28 10.72
N SER A 11 37.95 -0.50 9.77
CA SER A 11 38.46 -0.01 8.48
C SER A 11 37.34 0.56 7.60
N HIS A 12 36.22 -0.17 7.48
CA HIS A 12 35.06 0.24 6.69
C HIS A 12 34.49 1.59 7.15
N PHE A 13 34.23 1.75 8.46
CA PHE A 13 33.73 3.01 9.00
C PHE A 13 34.76 4.14 8.98
N ARG A 14 36.06 3.82 9.08
CA ARG A 14 37.12 4.83 8.91
C ARG A 14 37.16 5.37 7.47
N GLY A 15 36.91 4.54 6.46
CA GLY A 15 36.79 4.97 5.07
C GLY A 15 35.56 5.85 4.79
N LEU A 16 34.53 5.77 5.64
CA LEU A 16 33.31 6.59 5.55
C LEU A 16 33.42 7.94 6.28
N ARG A 17 34.33 8.10 7.26
CA ARG A 17 34.59 9.38 7.92
C ARG A 17 35.15 10.40 6.92
N GLY A 18 34.29 11.31 6.47
CA GLY A 18 34.65 12.42 5.56
C GLY A 18 33.70 12.61 4.38
N ARG A 19 32.77 11.67 4.12
CA ARG A 19 31.64 11.89 3.20
C ARG A 19 30.41 12.24 4.03
N LEU A 20 29.76 13.39 3.74
CA LEU A 20 28.41 13.65 4.24
C LEU A 20 27.47 12.51 3.81
N PRO A 21 26.47 12.12 4.63
CA PRO A 21 25.44 11.15 4.27
C PRO A 21 24.49 11.78 3.24
N SER A 22 24.99 12.01 2.03
CA SER A 22 24.21 12.55 0.89
C SER A 22 24.27 11.61 -0.32
N LYS A 23 24.98 10.48 -0.23
CA LYS A 23 24.97 9.46 -1.26
C LYS A 23 24.29 8.22 -0.71
N VAL A 24 23.03 8.08 -1.09
CA VAL A 24 22.29 6.81 -1.19
C VAL A 24 23.29 5.73 -1.62
N CYS A 25 23.47 4.69 -0.80
CA CYS A 25 24.21 3.51 -1.26
C CYS A 25 23.59 3.08 -2.58
N PRO A 26 24.37 2.84 -3.65
CA PRO A 26 23.80 2.37 -4.90
C PRO A 26 22.96 1.13 -4.58
N THR A 27 21.67 1.17 -4.86
CA THR A 27 20.84 -0.02 -4.78
C THR A 27 21.43 -1.05 -5.73
N PRO A 28 21.71 -2.27 -5.25
CA PRO A 28 22.20 -3.32 -6.12
C PRO A 28 21.12 -3.64 -7.17
N ASP A 29 21.54 -3.89 -8.41
CA ASP A 29 20.62 -4.21 -9.51
C ASP A 29 19.91 -5.56 -9.31
N ARG A 30 20.43 -6.42 -8.42
CA ARG A 30 19.91 -7.75 -8.09
C ARG A 30 20.21 -8.11 -6.63
N VAL A 31 19.37 -8.95 -6.04
CA VAL A 31 19.59 -9.53 -4.71
C VAL A 31 20.30 -10.87 -4.85
N ASP A 32 21.40 -11.03 -4.10
CA ASP A 32 22.14 -12.28 -4.10
C ASP A 32 21.36 -13.40 -3.38
N PHE A 33 21.44 -14.60 -3.95
CA PHE A 33 20.84 -15.82 -3.40
C PHE A 33 21.93 -16.75 -2.87
N ILE A 34 21.93 -16.98 -1.56
CA ILE A 34 22.88 -17.86 -0.87
C ILE A 34 22.27 -19.26 -0.77
N GLU A 35 22.82 -20.17 -1.56
CA GLU A 35 22.25 -21.52 -1.71
C GLU A 35 22.63 -22.47 -0.58
N LYS A 36 23.89 -22.48 -0.12
CA LYS A 36 24.43 -23.58 0.72
C LYS A 36 24.98 -23.10 2.06
N PRO A 37 24.42 -23.55 3.20
CA PRO A 37 24.91 -23.23 4.54
C PRO A 37 26.38 -23.57 4.77
N ASP A 38 26.83 -24.74 4.31
CA ASP A 38 28.20 -25.22 4.51
C ASP A 38 29.26 -24.35 3.83
N SER A 39 28.85 -23.59 2.82
CA SER A 39 29.76 -22.73 2.03
C SER A 39 29.78 -21.28 2.50
N PHE A 40 28.95 -20.90 3.47
CA PHE A 40 28.69 -19.52 3.80
C PHE A 40 28.65 -19.29 5.31
N SER A 41 29.68 -18.65 5.84
CA SER A 41 29.78 -18.38 7.28
C SER A 41 29.10 -17.08 7.68
N TYR A 42 28.84 -16.92 8.98
CA TYR A 42 28.41 -15.62 9.52
C TYR A 42 29.41 -14.49 9.22
N THR A 43 30.70 -14.79 9.11
CA THR A 43 31.73 -13.81 8.76
C THR A 43 31.56 -13.33 7.32
N ASP A 44 31.19 -14.22 6.40
CA ASP A 44 30.89 -13.87 5.01
C ASP A 44 29.61 -13.04 4.94
N PHE A 45 28.58 -13.40 5.71
CA PHE A 45 27.38 -12.59 5.89
C PHE A 45 27.70 -11.18 6.37
N PHE A 46 28.48 -11.09 7.45
CA PHE A 46 28.81 -9.81 8.08
C PHE A 46 29.56 -8.89 7.13
N LYS A 47 30.60 -9.42 6.47
CA LYS A 47 31.47 -8.63 5.60
C LYS A 47 30.80 -8.22 4.28
N SER A 48 29.96 -9.10 3.73
CA SER A 48 29.38 -8.92 2.39
C SER A 48 28.00 -8.25 2.39
N TYR A 49 27.20 -8.40 3.45
CA TYR A 49 25.80 -7.95 3.47
C TYR A 49 25.47 -7.03 4.65
N LEU A 50 25.78 -7.46 5.88
CA LEU A 50 25.40 -6.67 7.07
C LEU A 50 26.16 -5.35 7.16
N LEU A 51 27.49 -5.38 6.98
CA LEU A 51 28.31 -4.17 7.08
C LEU A 51 28.09 -3.21 5.89
N PRO A 52 27.98 -3.69 4.63
CA PRO A 52 27.64 -2.82 3.51
C PRO A 52 26.16 -2.40 3.48
N ASN A 53 25.32 -2.97 4.35
CA ASN A 53 23.88 -2.70 4.47
C ASN A 53 23.09 -3.02 3.18
N VAL A 54 23.36 -4.18 2.58
CA VAL A 54 22.71 -4.65 1.34
C VAL A 54 21.91 -5.95 1.58
N PRO A 55 20.73 -6.12 0.93
CA PRO A 55 19.86 -7.27 1.15
C PRO A 55 20.39 -8.54 0.50
N CYS A 56 19.97 -9.70 1.02
CA CYS A 56 20.23 -11.00 0.42
C CYS A 56 19.14 -12.02 0.77
N VAL A 57 19.01 -13.07 -0.03
CA VAL A 57 18.12 -14.21 0.21
C VAL A 57 18.93 -15.44 0.53
N PHE A 58 18.50 -16.20 1.54
CA PHE A 58 19.04 -17.49 1.92
C PHE A 58 18.07 -18.58 1.52
N SER A 59 18.59 -19.66 0.95
CA SER A 59 17.80 -20.83 0.61
C SER A 59 17.12 -21.45 1.83
N SER A 60 16.14 -22.29 1.56
CA SER A 60 15.43 -23.03 2.60
C SER A 60 16.32 -24.00 3.41
N ALA A 61 17.53 -24.32 2.95
CA ALA A 61 18.48 -25.12 3.72
C ALA A 61 18.95 -24.40 5.00
N PHE A 62 19.01 -23.06 5.00
CA PHE A 62 19.43 -22.29 6.18
C PHE A 62 18.42 -22.33 7.34
N THR A 63 17.17 -22.62 7.03
CA THR A 63 16.07 -22.61 7.99
C THR A 63 15.59 -24.01 8.35
N GLU A 64 16.10 -25.06 7.71
CA GLU A 64 15.62 -26.45 7.84
C GLU A 64 15.48 -26.91 9.29
N ASP A 65 16.43 -26.52 10.13
CA ASP A 65 16.42 -26.90 11.54
C ASP A 65 15.65 -25.97 12.48
N TRP A 66 15.11 -24.86 11.98
CA TRP A 66 14.41 -23.88 12.80
C TRP A 66 13.17 -24.49 13.45
N GLY A 67 12.97 -24.17 14.73
CA GLY A 67 11.78 -24.61 15.47
C GLY A 67 10.47 -24.16 14.80
N SER A 68 10.47 -23.01 14.13
CA SER A 68 9.30 -22.53 13.38
C SER A 68 8.83 -23.49 12.29
N ARG A 69 9.77 -24.15 11.58
CA ARG A 69 9.43 -25.15 10.55
C ARG A 69 8.89 -26.46 11.10
N LYS A 70 9.14 -26.71 12.39
CA LYS A 70 8.76 -27.96 13.08
C LYS A 70 7.51 -27.80 13.93
N HIS A 71 7.25 -26.58 14.43
CA HIS A 71 6.26 -26.35 15.47
C HIS A 71 5.19 -25.33 15.10
N TRP A 72 5.41 -24.45 14.12
CA TRP A 72 4.41 -23.44 13.74
C TRP A 72 3.45 -23.96 12.67
N VAL A 73 3.64 -25.19 12.22
CA VAL A 73 2.88 -25.80 11.14
C VAL A 73 2.40 -27.17 11.60
N THR A 74 1.11 -27.42 11.43
CA THR A 74 0.46 -28.71 11.69
C THR A 74 0.89 -29.77 10.66
N PRO A 75 0.68 -31.08 10.91
CA PRO A 75 0.96 -32.13 9.94
C PRO A 75 0.23 -31.97 8.59
N SER A 76 -0.86 -31.19 8.55
CA SER A 76 -1.63 -30.88 7.33
C SER A 76 -1.12 -29.64 6.59
N GLY A 77 -0.01 -29.04 7.03
CA GLY A 77 0.58 -27.85 6.39
C GLY A 77 -0.06 -26.52 6.79
N LYS A 78 -1.03 -26.52 7.71
CA LYS A 78 -1.68 -25.28 8.19
C LYS A 78 -0.97 -24.69 9.40
N PRO A 79 -1.02 -23.37 9.64
CA PRO A 79 -0.48 -22.76 10.84
C PRO A 79 -1.02 -23.43 12.12
N ASP A 80 -0.15 -23.72 13.07
CA ASP A 80 -0.49 -24.23 14.39
C ASP A 80 -0.80 -23.06 15.33
N PHE A 81 -2.03 -22.54 15.24
CA PHE A 81 -2.46 -21.38 16.03
C PHE A 81 -2.40 -21.63 17.54
N ASP A 82 -2.65 -22.86 18.00
CA ASP A 82 -2.59 -23.21 19.42
C ASP A 82 -1.16 -23.12 19.94
N TYR A 83 -0.19 -23.69 19.21
CA TYR A 83 1.22 -23.57 19.55
C TYR A 83 1.69 -22.11 19.52
N LEU A 84 1.29 -21.34 18.52
CA LEU A 84 1.68 -19.94 18.37
C LEU A 84 1.14 -19.06 19.51
N LEU A 85 -0.15 -19.19 19.85
CA LEU A 85 -0.76 -18.45 20.94
C LEU A 85 -0.14 -18.82 22.30
N GLN A 86 0.13 -20.11 22.52
CA GLN A 86 0.72 -20.59 23.77
C GLN A 86 2.16 -20.10 23.97
N ASN A 87 2.97 -20.02 22.90
CA ASN A 87 4.42 -19.79 23.01
C ASN A 87 4.84 -18.36 22.66
N TYR A 88 4.05 -17.63 21.87
CA TYR A 88 4.39 -16.30 21.36
C TYR A 88 3.26 -15.26 21.55
N GLY A 89 2.11 -15.64 22.11
CA GLY A 89 0.93 -14.78 22.29
C GLY A 89 0.99 -13.78 23.44
N GLN A 90 2.17 -13.28 23.85
CA GLN A 90 2.26 -12.20 24.84
C GLN A 90 2.04 -10.85 24.16
N GLU A 91 0.77 -10.51 23.97
CA GLU A 91 0.32 -9.21 23.48
C GLU A 91 0.66 -8.08 24.48
N GLU A 92 0.78 -8.40 25.78
CA GLU A 92 1.09 -7.44 26.84
C GLU A 92 2.47 -6.78 26.71
N ALA A 93 3.43 -7.42 26.04
CA ALA A 93 4.78 -6.87 25.86
C ALA A 93 4.86 -5.76 24.78
N LEU A 94 3.81 -5.61 23.97
CA LEU A 94 3.71 -4.64 22.87
C LEU A 94 2.83 -3.43 23.21
N ARG A 95 2.27 -3.39 24.42
CA ARG A 95 1.43 -2.29 24.90
C ARG A 95 2.30 -1.13 25.36
N ASP A 96 1.94 0.08 24.96
CA ASP A 96 2.56 1.29 25.49
C ASP A 96 2.19 1.51 26.97
N CYS A 97 2.71 2.56 27.59
CA CYS A 97 2.40 2.92 28.97
C CYS A 97 0.92 3.29 29.23
N HIS A 98 0.07 3.28 28.20
CA HIS A 98 -1.36 3.54 28.26
C HIS A 98 -2.21 2.30 27.92
N GLY A 99 -1.58 1.14 27.66
CA GLY A 99 -2.26 -0.13 27.43
C GLY A 99 -2.78 -0.35 26.00
N GLY A 100 -2.42 0.53 25.06
CA GLY A 100 -2.79 0.44 23.64
C GLY A 100 -1.71 -0.24 22.80
N LEU A 101 -2.12 -0.95 21.76
CA LEU A 101 -1.22 -1.49 20.73
C LEU A 101 -0.97 -0.41 19.64
N PRO A 102 0.25 -0.30 19.07
CA PRO A 102 0.52 0.66 18.00
C PRO A 102 -0.30 0.31 16.74
N TYR A 103 -1.00 1.29 16.18
CA TYR A 103 -2.06 1.03 15.20
C TYR A 103 -1.62 1.08 13.72
N ASP A 104 -0.43 1.58 13.35
CA ASP A 104 -0.11 1.70 11.91
C ASP A 104 1.41 1.85 11.63
N VAL A 105 1.96 0.98 10.77
CA VAL A 105 3.34 1.03 10.24
C VAL A 105 3.42 1.70 8.86
N THR A 106 2.29 2.17 8.33
CA THR A 106 2.14 2.77 7.00
C THR A 106 1.70 4.24 7.06
N ALA A 107 2.27 5.00 8.00
CA ALA A 107 1.99 6.43 8.10
C ALA A 107 2.30 7.18 6.78
N PRO A 108 1.47 8.16 6.35
CA PRO A 108 1.50 8.70 4.98
C PRO A 108 2.68 9.63 4.66
N GLU A 109 3.69 9.70 5.52
CA GLU A 109 4.74 10.74 5.49
C GLU A 109 5.86 10.49 4.46
N PHE A 110 5.77 9.44 3.64
CA PHE A 110 6.88 8.99 2.79
C PHE A 110 6.58 8.80 1.30
N LEU A 111 5.50 9.37 0.76
CA LEU A 111 5.20 9.30 -0.68
C LEU A 111 5.78 10.48 -1.45
N ASP A 112 7.05 10.39 -1.85
CA ASP A 112 7.62 11.11 -3.01
C ASP A 112 8.33 10.07 -3.91
N SER A 113 7.61 9.58 -4.93
CA SER A 113 7.90 8.30 -5.60
C SER A 113 8.72 8.38 -6.90
N HIS A 114 9.62 9.35 -7.06
CA HIS A 114 10.33 9.52 -8.33
C HIS A 114 11.87 9.48 -8.29
N LEU A 115 12.49 9.04 -7.18
CA LEU A 115 13.95 9.06 -7.06
C LEU A 115 14.61 7.76 -6.58
N HIS A 116 13.85 6.70 -6.32
CA HIS A 116 14.40 5.50 -5.66
C HIS A 116 14.19 4.22 -6.48
N PRO A 117 15.27 3.56 -6.93
CA PRO A 117 15.20 2.24 -7.57
C PRO A 117 14.55 1.21 -6.63
N VAL A 118 13.57 0.48 -7.17
CA VAL A 118 12.81 -0.55 -6.48
C VAL A 118 13.47 -1.91 -6.71
N LEU A 119 13.59 -2.71 -5.65
CA LEU A 119 14.16 -4.05 -5.69
C LEU A 119 13.05 -5.07 -5.38
N GLU A 120 12.76 -5.93 -6.35
CA GLU A 120 11.74 -6.97 -6.23
C GLU A 120 12.39 -8.32 -5.91
N VAL A 121 11.86 -9.01 -4.90
CA VAL A 121 12.35 -10.31 -4.42
C VAL A 121 11.16 -11.23 -4.18
N THR A 122 11.17 -12.41 -4.79
CA THR A 122 10.26 -13.50 -4.45
C THR A 122 10.92 -14.37 -3.39
N GLN A 123 10.28 -14.49 -2.22
CA GLN A 123 10.68 -15.40 -1.16
C GLN A 123 9.83 -16.67 -1.23
N GLU A 124 10.47 -17.79 -1.56
CA GLU A 124 9.80 -19.09 -1.60
C GLU A 124 9.69 -19.73 -0.21
N ALA A 125 8.89 -20.80 -0.12
CA ALA A 125 8.66 -21.50 1.15
C ALA A 125 9.96 -21.97 1.82
N GLY A 126 10.17 -21.51 3.05
CA GLY A 126 11.35 -21.84 3.86
C GLY A 126 12.58 -20.97 3.56
N GLU A 127 12.60 -20.16 2.51
CA GLU A 127 13.68 -19.20 2.30
C GLU A 127 13.66 -18.10 3.36
N MET A 128 14.77 -17.40 3.54
CA MET A 128 14.91 -16.30 4.49
C MET A 128 15.49 -15.08 3.79
N VAL A 129 14.83 -13.93 3.92
CA VAL A 129 15.32 -12.66 3.37
C VAL A 129 15.95 -11.83 4.49
N PHE A 130 17.17 -11.36 4.26
CA PHE A 130 17.78 -10.33 5.08
C PHE A 130 17.43 -8.95 4.54
N VAL A 131 16.60 -8.21 5.29
CA VAL A 131 16.27 -6.80 5.02
C VAL A 131 17.14 -5.93 5.95
N PRO A 132 18.11 -5.17 5.41
CA PRO A 132 19.00 -4.36 6.23
C PRO A 132 18.28 -3.16 6.86
N SER A 133 18.91 -2.53 7.85
CA SER A 133 18.33 -1.37 8.52
C SER A 133 18.17 -0.17 7.56
N GLY A 134 17.03 0.52 7.65
CA GLY A 134 16.72 1.67 6.80
C GLY A 134 16.17 1.32 5.41
N TRP A 135 15.95 0.04 5.11
CA TRP A 135 15.28 -0.40 3.88
C TRP A 135 13.76 -0.42 4.08
N HIS A 136 13.07 0.48 3.37
CA HIS A 136 11.62 0.41 3.23
C HIS A 136 11.26 -0.80 2.38
N HIS A 137 10.32 -1.62 2.85
CA HIS A 137 9.91 -2.85 2.18
C HIS A 137 8.39 -3.01 2.23
N GLN A 138 7.85 -3.64 1.19
CA GLN A 138 6.45 -4.01 1.08
C GLN A 138 6.38 -5.48 0.69
N VAL A 139 5.44 -6.22 1.28
CA VAL A 139 5.29 -7.66 1.07
C VAL A 139 3.94 -7.94 0.41
N HIS A 140 3.96 -8.75 -0.65
CA HIS A 140 2.75 -9.25 -1.33
C HIS A 140 2.72 -10.77 -1.30
N ASN A 141 1.65 -11.36 -0.76
CA ASN A 141 1.47 -12.81 -0.77
C ASN A 141 0.93 -13.27 -2.14
N LEU A 142 1.80 -13.84 -2.97
CA LEU A 142 1.46 -14.24 -4.33
C LEU A 142 0.49 -15.43 -4.38
N GLN A 143 0.70 -16.45 -3.52
CA GLN A 143 -0.08 -17.69 -3.55
C GLN A 143 -1.42 -17.60 -2.81
N GLU A 144 -1.43 -17.02 -1.59
CA GLU A 144 -2.66 -16.87 -0.80
C GLU A 144 -3.69 -15.97 -1.50
N LEU A 145 -3.22 -14.92 -2.17
CA LEU A 145 -4.11 -14.08 -2.96
C LEU A 145 -4.73 -14.86 -4.12
N CYS A 146 -3.95 -15.69 -4.82
CA CYS A 146 -4.48 -16.57 -5.86
C CYS A 146 -5.47 -17.60 -5.31
N ALA A 147 -5.21 -18.19 -4.15
CA ALA A 147 -6.12 -19.13 -3.49
C ALA A 147 -7.45 -18.46 -3.14
N VAL A 148 -7.40 -17.28 -2.49
CA VAL A 148 -8.59 -16.48 -2.21
C VAL A 148 -9.32 -16.11 -3.50
N GLN A 149 -8.62 -15.65 -4.53
CA GLN A 149 -9.23 -15.31 -5.83
C GLN A 149 -9.92 -16.51 -6.49
N GLN A 150 -9.33 -17.70 -6.41
CA GLN A 150 -9.90 -18.94 -6.94
C GLN A 150 -11.14 -19.36 -6.15
N GLU A 151 -11.06 -19.44 -4.83
CA GLU A 151 -12.21 -19.78 -3.99
C GLU A 151 -13.37 -18.81 -4.23
N VAL A 152 -13.10 -17.52 -4.20
CA VAL A 152 -14.06 -16.45 -4.50
C VAL A 152 -14.62 -16.62 -5.93
N SER A 153 -13.81 -17.03 -6.92
CA SER A 153 -14.29 -17.21 -8.29
C SER A 153 -15.30 -18.35 -8.47
N GLU A 154 -15.18 -19.45 -7.72
CA GLU A 154 -16.13 -20.58 -7.78
C GLU A 154 -17.55 -20.17 -7.35
N TRP A 155 -17.63 -19.21 -6.44
CA TRP A 155 -18.90 -18.68 -5.94
C TRP A 155 -19.49 -17.60 -6.85
N ARG A 156 -18.73 -17.07 -7.81
CA ARG A 156 -19.17 -15.96 -8.68
C ARG A 156 -20.51 -16.23 -9.36
N ASP A 157 -20.65 -17.41 -9.96
CA ASP A 157 -21.80 -17.75 -10.80
C ASP A 157 -22.88 -18.54 -10.03
N THR A 158 -22.57 -19.02 -8.83
CA THR A 158 -23.44 -19.89 -8.02
C THR A 158 -24.03 -19.19 -6.81
N MET A 159 -23.37 -18.14 -6.30
CA MET A 159 -23.84 -17.37 -5.15
C MET A 159 -24.94 -16.38 -5.58
N PRO A 160 -26.16 -16.48 -5.02
CA PRO A 160 -27.16 -15.44 -5.22
C PRO A 160 -26.64 -14.12 -4.64
N ASP A 161 -26.95 -13.02 -5.32
CA ASP A 161 -26.55 -11.67 -4.92
C ASP A 161 -25.01 -11.50 -4.76
N TRP A 162 -24.22 -12.20 -5.57
CA TRP A 162 -22.75 -12.09 -5.64
C TRP A 162 -22.24 -10.64 -5.58
N HIS A 163 -22.85 -9.76 -6.38
CA HIS A 163 -22.47 -8.35 -6.43
C HIS A 163 -22.72 -7.62 -5.11
N HIS A 164 -23.78 -7.96 -4.38
CA HIS A 164 -24.05 -7.41 -3.06
C HIS A 164 -22.97 -7.84 -2.06
N HIS A 165 -22.60 -9.12 -2.04
CA HIS A 165 -21.52 -9.61 -1.19
C HIS A 165 -20.18 -8.92 -1.50
N CYS A 166 -19.87 -8.68 -2.78
CA CYS A 166 -18.69 -7.90 -3.17
C CYS A 166 -18.71 -6.48 -2.58
N GLN A 167 -19.86 -5.81 -2.56
CA GLN A 167 -20.00 -4.47 -1.97
C GLN A 167 -19.82 -4.50 -0.44
N VAL A 168 -20.29 -5.54 0.25
CA VAL A 168 -20.11 -5.72 1.71
C VAL A 168 -18.63 -5.94 2.04
N ILE A 169 -17.93 -6.78 1.27
CA ILE A 169 -16.50 -7.03 1.44
C ILE A 169 -15.70 -5.76 1.14
N MET A 170 -16.01 -5.07 0.03
CA MET A 170 -15.37 -3.81 -0.34
C MET A 170 -15.50 -2.77 0.78
N LYS A 171 -16.69 -2.62 1.37
CA LYS A 171 -16.91 -1.74 2.53
C LYS A 171 -16.08 -2.14 3.74
N SER A 172 -15.96 -3.43 4.01
CA SER A 172 -15.20 -3.94 5.16
C SER A 172 -13.68 -3.76 4.99
N CYS A 173 -13.17 -3.95 3.78
CA CYS A 173 -11.73 -3.88 3.49
C CYS A 173 -11.23 -2.46 3.17
N SER A 174 -12.03 -1.66 2.47
CA SER A 174 -11.63 -0.31 2.01
C SER A 174 -12.37 0.83 2.71
N GLY A 175 -13.31 0.51 3.60
CA GLY A 175 -14.11 1.48 4.35
C GLY A 175 -15.26 2.12 3.58
N ILE A 176 -15.39 1.85 2.27
CA ILE A 176 -16.40 2.44 1.40
C ILE A 176 -16.85 1.45 0.31
N ASN A 177 -18.10 1.53 -0.13
CA ASN A 177 -18.61 0.77 -1.29
C ASN A 177 -18.99 1.73 -2.44
N PHE A 178 -19.46 1.22 -3.57
CA PHE A 178 -19.81 2.07 -4.71
C PHE A 178 -20.95 3.06 -4.42
N GLU A 179 -21.94 2.67 -3.64
CA GLU A 179 -23.03 3.55 -3.23
C GLU A 179 -22.49 4.73 -2.40
N GLU A 180 -21.68 4.44 -1.39
CA GLU A 180 -21.08 5.44 -0.51
C GLU A 180 -20.05 6.29 -1.26
N PHE A 181 -19.30 5.71 -2.19
CA PHE A 181 -18.35 6.42 -3.05
C PHE A 181 -19.07 7.42 -3.95
N TYR A 182 -20.19 7.03 -4.56
CA TYR A 182 -21.02 7.97 -5.31
C TYR A 182 -21.56 9.10 -4.43
N GLN A 183 -22.08 8.79 -3.24
CA GLN A 183 -22.57 9.81 -2.29
C GLN A 183 -21.46 10.78 -1.89
N PHE A 184 -20.23 10.27 -1.69
CA PHE A 184 -19.07 11.09 -1.39
C PHE A 184 -18.74 12.06 -2.54
N LEU A 185 -18.65 11.55 -3.78
CA LEU A 185 -18.43 12.38 -4.96
C LEU A 185 -19.54 13.43 -5.13
N LYS A 186 -20.80 13.02 -4.96
CA LYS A 186 -21.97 13.91 -5.02
C LYS A 186 -21.86 15.06 -4.03
N VAL A 187 -21.56 14.79 -2.76
CA VAL A 187 -21.46 15.84 -1.73
C VAL A 187 -20.38 16.87 -2.08
N ILE A 188 -19.25 16.44 -2.61
CA ILE A 188 -18.19 17.34 -3.05
C ILE A 188 -18.63 18.12 -4.29
N ALA A 189 -19.17 17.42 -5.29
CA ALA A 189 -19.66 17.99 -6.54
C ALA A 189 -20.69 19.12 -6.29
N GLU A 190 -21.71 18.86 -5.49
CA GLU A 190 -22.76 19.84 -5.18
C GLU A 190 -22.19 21.08 -4.49
N ARG A 191 -21.25 20.92 -3.55
CA ARG A 191 -20.58 22.05 -2.91
C ARG A 191 -19.81 22.90 -3.90
N ARG A 192 -19.09 22.28 -4.84
CA ARG A 192 -18.31 23.01 -5.87
C ARG A 192 -19.20 23.67 -6.91
N LEU A 193 -20.26 22.99 -7.37
CA LEU A 193 -21.26 23.56 -8.27
C LEU A 193 -21.97 24.78 -7.67
N LEU A 194 -22.26 24.76 -6.35
CA LEU A 194 -22.81 25.92 -5.65
C LEU A 194 -21.85 27.11 -5.64
N LEU A 195 -20.54 26.89 -5.52
CA LEU A 195 -19.55 27.96 -5.58
C LEU A 195 -19.48 28.58 -6.98
N VAL A 196 -19.48 27.77 -8.04
CA VAL A 196 -19.50 28.26 -9.43
C VAL A 196 -20.77 29.07 -9.71
N LYS A 197 -21.95 28.58 -9.28
CA LYS A 197 -23.23 29.29 -9.46
C LYS A 197 -23.30 30.63 -8.72
N LYS A 198 -22.58 30.78 -7.60
CA LYS A 198 -22.52 32.06 -6.85
C LYS A 198 -21.68 33.13 -7.53
N ILE A 199 -20.71 32.74 -8.37
CA ILE A 199 -19.79 33.65 -9.06
C ILE A 199 -20.43 34.11 -10.39
N GLY A 200 -21.68 34.60 -10.34
CA GLY A 200 -22.44 34.94 -11.55
C GLY A 200 -21.74 35.95 -12.47
N PRO A 201 -22.22 36.14 -13.72
CA PRO A 201 -21.50 36.82 -14.82
C PRO A 201 -21.23 38.33 -14.67
N GLY A 202 -21.29 38.91 -13.47
CA GLY A 202 -21.35 40.38 -13.28
C GLY A 202 -20.65 40.98 -12.06
N GLU A 203 -20.04 40.21 -11.16
CA GLU A 203 -19.32 40.76 -9.99
C GLU A 203 -17.86 40.29 -9.94
N LEU A 204 -17.06 40.75 -10.89
CA LEU A 204 -15.60 40.78 -10.75
C LEU A 204 -15.22 42.01 -9.91
N GLN A 205 -15.42 41.96 -8.59
CA GLN A 205 -14.65 42.82 -7.68
C GLN A 205 -13.54 42.00 -7.04
N CYS A 206 -12.32 42.40 -7.41
CA CYS A 206 -11.05 41.79 -7.13
C CYS A 206 -10.80 41.75 -5.61
N SER A 207 -10.79 40.55 -5.04
CA SER A 207 -9.97 40.21 -3.87
C SER A 207 -9.02 39.10 -4.34
N GLU A 208 -7.72 39.35 -4.23
CA GLU A 208 -6.65 38.46 -4.71
C GLU A 208 -6.71 37.04 -4.09
N ASP A 209 -7.51 36.83 -3.04
CA ASP A 209 -7.76 35.52 -2.40
C ASP A 209 -8.77 34.62 -3.14
N PHE A 210 -9.66 35.16 -3.97
CA PHE A 210 -10.71 34.35 -4.64
C PHE A 210 -10.25 33.68 -5.94
N GLY A 211 -9.18 34.18 -6.57
CA GLY A 211 -8.68 33.64 -7.85
C GLY A 211 -8.17 32.20 -7.75
N LEU A 212 -7.45 31.89 -6.67
CA LEU A 212 -6.99 30.53 -6.37
C LEU A 212 -8.18 29.60 -6.05
N GLY A 213 -9.17 30.10 -5.30
CA GLY A 213 -10.38 29.33 -4.96
C GLY A 213 -11.22 28.92 -6.18
N LEU A 214 -11.36 29.78 -7.18
CA LEU A 214 -12.09 29.46 -8.41
C LEU A 214 -11.34 28.45 -9.29
N GLN A 215 -10.04 28.64 -9.49
CA GLN A 215 -9.22 27.69 -10.27
C GLN A 215 -9.21 26.30 -9.62
N HIS A 216 -9.10 26.23 -8.29
CA HIS A 216 -9.19 24.97 -7.55
C HIS A 216 -10.60 24.36 -7.65
N THR A 217 -11.65 25.19 -7.64
CA THR A 217 -13.03 24.72 -7.81
C THR A 217 -13.26 24.13 -9.20
N ILE A 218 -12.74 24.78 -10.26
CA ILE A 218 -12.82 24.29 -11.64
C ILE A 218 -12.02 22.99 -11.78
N PHE A 219 -10.81 22.92 -11.20
CA PHE A 219 -9.99 21.72 -11.19
C PHE A 219 -10.70 20.56 -10.49
N ASP A 220 -11.26 20.79 -9.29
CA ASP A 220 -12.02 19.79 -8.54
C ASP A 220 -13.20 19.27 -9.37
N ILE A 221 -13.98 20.16 -10.00
CA ILE A 221 -15.09 19.78 -10.89
C ILE A 221 -14.60 18.93 -12.06
N SER A 222 -13.48 19.30 -12.69
CA SER A 222 -12.87 18.51 -13.77
C SER A 222 -12.47 17.11 -13.32
N ARG A 223 -11.79 16.99 -12.17
CA ARG A 223 -11.38 15.68 -11.62
C ARG A 223 -12.60 14.83 -11.26
N ILE A 224 -13.60 15.43 -10.62
CA ILE A 224 -14.83 14.71 -10.25
C ILE A 224 -15.58 14.23 -11.51
N ALA A 225 -15.66 15.06 -12.56
CA ALA A 225 -16.27 14.66 -13.82
C ALA A 225 -15.54 13.47 -14.48
N GLU A 226 -14.21 13.47 -14.48
CA GLU A 226 -13.40 12.38 -15.02
C GLU A 226 -13.59 11.07 -14.24
N VAL A 227 -13.56 11.15 -12.90
CA VAL A 227 -13.81 10.00 -12.04
C VAL A 227 -15.23 9.49 -12.23
N LEU A 228 -16.23 10.38 -12.20
CA LEU A 228 -17.63 9.99 -12.34
C LEU A 228 -17.92 9.39 -13.73
N ALA A 229 -17.30 9.90 -14.79
CA ALA A 229 -17.37 9.29 -16.11
C ALA A 229 -16.83 7.84 -16.11
N SER A 230 -15.73 7.60 -15.41
CA SER A 230 -15.16 6.25 -15.24
C SER A 230 -16.05 5.33 -14.40
N VAL A 231 -16.72 5.87 -13.39
CA VAL A 231 -17.66 5.13 -12.52
C VAL A 231 -18.93 4.73 -13.29
N VAL A 232 -19.52 5.65 -14.06
CA VAL A 232 -20.78 5.40 -14.81
C VAL A 232 -20.61 4.30 -15.86
N VAL A 233 -19.44 4.21 -16.50
CA VAL A 233 -19.17 3.15 -17.49
C VAL A 233 -18.70 1.83 -16.86
N ASN A 234 -18.49 1.78 -15.54
CA ASN A 234 -17.99 0.60 -14.87
C ASN A 234 -19.08 -0.50 -14.80
N PRO A 235 -18.84 -1.72 -15.31
CA PRO A 235 -19.82 -2.80 -15.31
C PRO A 235 -20.32 -3.21 -13.93
N ASP A 236 -19.49 -3.09 -12.89
CA ASP A 236 -19.87 -3.43 -11.52
C ASP A 236 -20.68 -2.33 -10.86
N PHE A 237 -20.44 -1.06 -11.23
CA PHE A 237 -21.27 0.05 -10.79
C PHE A 237 -22.67 0.01 -11.40
N GLN A 238 -22.81 -0.38 -12.67
CA GLN A 238 -24.10 -0.54 -13.36
C GLN A 238 -25.03 -1.58 -12.71
N ARG A 239 -24.48 -2.43 -11.83
CA ARG A 239 -25.23 -3.45 -11.07
C ARG A 239 -25.69 -2.96 -9.70
N VAL A 240 -25.26 -1.78 -9.27
CA VAL A 240 -25.71 -1.12 -8.04
C VAL A 240 -27.11 -0.56 -8.27
N ASP A 241 -27.99 -0.70 -7.28
CA ASP A 241 -29.31 -0.07 -7.32
C ASP A 241 -29.18 1.46 -7.19
N THR A 242 -29.18 2.16 -8.32
CA THR A 242 -29.09 3.62 -8.37
C THR A 242 -30.45 4.31 -8.16
N SER A 243 -31.55 3.57 -7.98
CA SER A 243 -32.89 4.17 -7.86
C SER A 243 -33.03 5.16 -6.69
N ARG A 244 -32.17 5.00 -5.67
CA ARG A 244 -32.12 5.85 -4.48
C ARG A 244 -31.21 7.08 -4.66
N PHE A 245 -30.47 7.17 -5.76
CA PHE A 245 -29.54 8.26 -6.00
C PHE A 245 -30.30 9.48 -6.53
N LEU A 246 -30.05 10.62 -5.89
CA LEU A 246 -30.58 11.91 -6.30
C LEU A 246 -29.46 12.95 -6.14
N PRO A 247 -29.01 13.61 -7.23
CA PRO A 247 -29.31 13.32 -8.65
C PRO A 247 -28.88 11.91 -9.09
N GLN A 248 -29.24 11.46 -10.30
CA GLN A 248 -28.62 10.25 -10.86
C GLN A 248 -27.13 10.52 -11.21
N PRO A 249 -26.27 9.49 -11.22
CA PRO A 249 -24.86 9.65 -11.58
C PRO A 249 -24.62 10.32 -12.94
N GLU A 250 -25.41 9.95 -13.94
CA GLU A 250 -25.37 10.50 -15.30
C GLU A 250 -25.80 11.97 -15.31
N ASP A 251 -26.87 12.32 -14.58
CA ASP A 251 -27.36 13.69 -14.46
C ASP A 251 -26.33 14.58 -13.75
N LEU A 252 -25.66 14.07 -12.72
CA LEU A 252 -24.60 14.79 -12.02
C LEU A 252 -23.39 15.01 -12.92
N LEU A 253 -23.00 14.00 -13.70
CA LEU A 253 -21.93 14.11 -14.68
C LEU A 253 -22.24 15.20 -15.71
N GLN A 254 -23.47 15.22 -16.24
CA GLN A 254 -23.91 16.25 -17.17
C GLN A 254 -23.83 17.65 -16.53
N GLN A 255 -24.31 17.82 -15.28
CA GLN A 255 -24.23 19.09 -14.58
C GLN A 255 -22.79 19.59 -14.37
N LEU A 256 -21.85 18.68 -14.09
CA LEU A 256 -20.44 19.00 -13.95
C LEU A 256 -19.82 19.44 -15.29
N GLN A 257 -20.17 18.76 -16.38
CA GLN A 257 -19.71 19.10 -17.73
C GLN A 257 -20.25 20.47 -18.19
N GLU A 258 -21.52 20.76 -17.93
CA GLU A 258 -22.13 22.07 -18.21
C GLU A 258 -21.47 23.21 -17.40
N ALA A 259 -21.11 22.95 -16.15
CA ALA A 259 -20.38 23.93 -15.31
C ALA A 259 -18.96 24.20 -15.84
N LEU A 260 -18.29 23.21 -16.41
CA LEU A 260 -16.98 23.41 -17.05
C LEU A 260 -17.12 24.22 -18.35
N ALA A 261 -18.12 23.90 -19.18
CA ALA A 261 -18.37 24.62 -20.43
C ALA A 261 -18.72 26.12 -20.23
N THR A 262 -19.30 26.48 -19.07
CA THR A 262 -19.61 27.88 -18.72
C THR A 262 -18.44 28.64 -18.12
N THR A 263 -17.34 27.96 -17.75
CA THR A 263 -16.15 28.57 -17.13
C THR A 263 -14.93 28.62 -18.06
N GLU A 264 -14.97 27.97 -19.23
CA GLU A 264 -13.97 28.18 -20.28
C GLU A 264 -14.09 29.60 -20.89
N PRO A 265 -13.00 30.39 -20.93
CA PRO A 265 -13.00 31.67 -21.61
C PRO A 265 -13.09 31.47 -23.13
N LEU A 266 -14.06 32.14 -23.77
CA LEU A 266 -14.12 32.34 -25.23
C LEU A 266 -12.86 33.04 -25.76
#